data_AF-A0A3C1KYL3-F1
#
_entry.id   AF-A0A3C1KYL3-F1
#
_cell.length_a   1.000
_cell.length_b   1.000
_cell.length_c   1.000
_cell.angle_alpha   90.00
_cell.angle_beta   90.00
_cell.angle_gamma   90.00
#
_symmetry.space_group_name_H-M   'P 1'
#
loop_
_entity.id
_entity.type
_entity.pdbx_description
1 polymer ?
#
loop_
_entity_poly.entity_id
_entity_poly.type
_entity_poly.pdbx_seq_one_letter_code
_entity_poly.pdbx_strand_id
1 'polypeptide(L)'
;MGHVRWQSVAFEAIGLALVATLLVGCGPMSQQLRQLIDSGNHQAALSKGEQYLHDYGHKRDGDAELTRVEGLVAEAALKIAKQADTASAYAKMRKAIPLTKASQAQHLEAYELEARAWLRDFAITSNTLPAYRAFRKRYPKTKAARRARGLELRLAYESASSQGTMKALDRFIVQYRLWPEAKPWIAQAQEAEAKTGYRQALVTRSVEVWRRFCDRFAGTQWSKRGRKHEVVLAWTHAQQYSDVEKVLAFIARYEHQQDVDPRIVSQARTRAAGLAWQSSGTRQDEAGVRVFIRRFESWPEAASVVAKATTRLAALRLTAAQTQGSVQALDNWLQLHRQWPEAAGLVRQARRLLVKISFTQAKSKGGRGPLQDFIDRFRDWPEAAELRVVATRLLLDL
;
A
#
# COMPACT_ATOMS: atom_id res chain seq x y z
N MET A 1 43.20 48.54 -79.16
CA MET A 1 44.16 47.52 -78.69
C MET A 1 43.60 46.94 -77.39
N GLY A 2 43.31 45.65 -77.21
CA GLY A 2 43.42 44.49 -78.08
C GLY A 2 42.43 43.39 -77.62
N HIS A 3 41.88 42.66 -78.59
CA HIS A 3 41.09 41.45 -78.40
C HIS A 3 42.05 40.25 -78.31
N VAL A 4 41.90 39.41 -77.27
CA VAL A 4 42.68 38.16 -77.10
C VAL A 4 41.74 36.96 -76.94
N ARG A 5 42.11 35.91 -77.66
CA ARG A 5 41.44 34.64 -77.95
C ARG A 5 41.21 33.75 -76.70
N TRP A 6 39.99 33.23 -76.53
CA TRP A 6 39.60 32.18 -75.56
C TRP A 6 38.74 31.08 -76.22
N GLN A 7 39.17 30.49 -77.34
CA GLN A 7 38.36 29.46 -78.05
C GLN A 7 39.06 28.12 -78.30
N SER A 8 40.26 27.85 -77.78
CA SER A 8 41.02 26.64 -78.18
C SER A 8 41.25 25.60 -77.08
N VAL A 9 40.83 25.82 -75.83
CA VAL A 9 41.05 24.85 -74.72
C VAL A 9 39.81 23.99 -74.42
N ALA A 10 38.64 24.32 -74.99
CA ALA A 10 37.39 23.61 -74.70
C ALA A 10 37.23 22.28 -75.48
N PHE A 11 37.92 22.07 -76.60
CA PHE A 11 37.70 20.90 -77.46
C PHE A 11 38.52 19.66 -77.06
N GLU A 12 39.71 19.81 -76.46
CA GLU A 12 40.52 18.66 -76.04
C GLU A 12 40.04 18.02 -74.71
N ALA A 13 39.36 18.79 -73.85
CA ALA A 13 38.75 18.26 -72.63
C ALA A 13 37.48 17.41 -72.90
N ILE A 14 36.76 17.69 -74.00
CA ILE A 14 35.56 16.94 -74.38
C ILE A 14 35.92 15.58 -75.03
N GLY A 15 37.04 15.52 -75.76
CA GLY A 15 37.52 14.27 -76.39
C GLY A 15 37.98 13.21 -75.38
N LEU A 16 38.68 13.61 -74.31
CA LEU A 16 39.14 12.69 -73.26
C LEU A 16 38.01 12.22 -72.33
N ALA A 17 36.95 13.01 -72.13
CA ALA A 17 35.76 12.60 -71.38
C ALA A 17 34.89 11.57 -72.13
N LEU A 18 34.91 11.59 -73.47
CA LEU A 18 34.14 10.67 -74.32
C LEU A 18 34.82 9.30 -74.54
N VAL A 19 36.15 9.22 -74.46
CA VAL A 19 36.88 7.94 -74.57
C VAL A 19 36.87 7.16 -73.25
N ALA A 20 36.84 7.83 -72.09
CA ALA A 20 36.74 7.18 -70.79
C ALA A 20 35.36 6.51 -70.54
N THR A 21 34.31 6.89 -71.28
CA THR A 21 32.96 6.30 -71.13
C THR A 21 32.74 5.03 -71.96
N LEU A 22 33.60 4.73 -72.95
CA LEU A 22 33.45 3.56 -73.83
C LEU A 22 34.17 2.29 -73.37
N LEU A 23 35.08 2.37 -72.38
CA LEU A 23 35.78 1.20 -71.82
C LEU A 23 35.06 0.53 -70.63
N VAL A 24 33.89 1.04 -70.21
CA VAL A 24 33.11 0.50 -69.07
C VAL A 24 32.30 -0.75 -69.43
N GLY A 25 32.36 -1.22 -70.68
CA GLY A 25 31.45 -2.25 -71.22
C GLY A 25 31.76 -3.73 -70.93
N CYS A 26 32.97 -4.09 -70.51
CA CYS A 26 33.41 -5.51 -70.54
C CYS A 26 33.51 -6.21 -69.16
N GLY A 27 33.21 -5.53 -68.06
CA GLY A 27 33.26 -6.15 -66.71
C GLY A 27 32.03 -7.00 -66.37
N PRO A 28 32.12 -7.97 -65.43
CA PRO A 28 30.97 -8.66 -64.85
C PRO A 28 29.86 -7.69 -64.40
N MET A 29 28.60 -8.07 -64.55
CA MET A 29 27.47 -7.19 -64.25
C MET A 29 27.49 -6.70 -62.80
N SER A 30 27.86 -7.56 -61.85
CA SER A 30 28.01 -7.20 -60.44
C SER A 30 29.00 -6.05 -60.21
N GLN A 31 30.11 -5.99 -60.96
CA GLN A 31 31.08 -4.89 -60.87
C GLN A 31 30.49 -3.58 -61.39
N GLN A 32 29.77 -3.64 -62.52
CA GLN A 32 29.11 -2.47 -63.10
C GLN A 32 28.03 -1.91 -62.16
N LEU A 33 27.21 -2.78 -61.55
CA LEU A 33 26.22 -2.38 -60.57
C LEU A 33 26.86 -1.78 -59.32
N ARG A 34 27.96 -2.36 -58.84
CA ARG A 34 28.68 -1.84 -57.68
C ARG A 34 29.22 -0.43 -57.94
N GLN A 35 29.82 -0.17 -59.10
CA GLN A 35 30.27 1.17 -59.50
C GLN A 35 29.12 2.19 -59.53
N LEU A 36 27.95 1.81 -60.05
CA LEU A 36 26.75 2.66 -60.06
C LEU A 36 26.23 2.93 -58.63
N ILE A 37 26.24 1.92 -57.77
CA ILE A 37 25.84 2.06 -56.36
C ILE A 37 26.81 2.95 -55.57
N ASP A 38 28.11 2.80 -55.79
CA ASP A 38 29.16 3.58 -55.10
C ASP A 38 29.23 5.03 -55.60
N SER A 39 28.88 5.28 -56.86
CA SER A 39 28.75 6.64 -57.43
C SER A 39 27.42 7.35 -57.10
N GLY A 40 26.55 6.73 -56.30
CA GLY A 40 25.26 7.32 -55.92
C GLY A 40 24.13 7.16 -56.95
N ASN A 41 24.41 6.56 -58.11
CA ASN A 41 23.43 6.36 -59.19
C ASN A 41 22.60 5.08 -58.98
N HIS A 42 21.83 5.05 -57.89
CA HIS A 42 21.08 3.87 -57.46
C HIS A 42 19.95 3.50 -58.43
N GLN A 43 19.33 4.50 -59.09
CA GLN A 43 18.26 4.24 -60.06
C GLN A 43 18.79 3.51 -61.30
N ALA A 44 19.93 3.93 -61.84
CA ALA A 44 20.56 3.24 -62.96
C ALA A 44 21.01 1.82 -62.57
N ALA A 45 21.56 1.66 -61.35
CA ALA A 45 21.91 0.34 -60.83
C ALA A 45 20.69 -0.59 -60.74
N LEU A 46 19.57 -0.10 -60.19
CA LEU A 46 18.33 -0.85 -60.06
C LEU A 46 17.81 -1.28 -61.44
N SER A 47 17.61 -0.33 -62.36
CA SER A 47 17.07 -0.63 -63.70
C SER A 47 17.95 -1.61 -64.48
N LYS A 48 19.28 -1.41 -64.45
CA LYS A 48 20.23 -2.26 -65.17
C LYS A 48 20.29 -3.67 -64.59
N GLY A 49 20.24 -3.79 -63.26
CA GLY A 49 20.25 -5.09 -62.59
C GLY A 49 18.93 -5.84 -62.76
N GLU A 50 17.78 -5.16 -62.72
CA GLU A 50 16.47 -5.76 -63.02
C GLU A 50 16.41 -6.30 -64.45
N GLN A 51 16.92 -5.53 -65.43
CA GLN A 51 17.03 -5.99 -66.81
C GLN A 51 17.91 -7.23 -66.93
N TYR A 52 19.07 -7.25 -66.27
CA TYR A 52 19.94 -8.42 -66.27
C TYR A 52 19.26 -9.65 -65.65
N LEU A 53 18.58 -9.49 -64.52
CA LEU A 53 17.85 -10.59 -63.87
C LEU A 53 16.68 -11.08 -64.72
N HIS A 54 16.03 -10.19 -65.47
CA HIS A 54 14.99 -10.57 -66.43
C HIS A 54 15.58 -11.42 -67.56
N ASP A 55 16.68 -10.95 -68.17
CA ASP A 55 17.26 -11.59 -69.35
C ASP A 55 17.97 -12.91 -69.02
N TYR A 56 18.56 -13.03 -67.83
CA TYR A 56 19.40 -14.18 -67.44
C TYR A 56 18.84 -15.00 -66.27
N GLY A 57 17.78 -14.55 -65.58
CA GLY A 57 17.26 -15.20 -64.37
C GLY A 57 16.70 -16.61 -64.58
N HIS A 58 16.46 -17.02 -65.83
CA HIS A 58 16.06 -18.40 -66.17
C HIS A 58 17.21 -19.41 -66.09
N LYS A 59 18.48 -18.96 -66.02
CA LYS A 59 19.68 -19.83 -65.93
C LYS A 59 20.13 -20.10 -64.48
N ARG A 60 19.18 -20.07 -63.53
CA ARG A 60 19.42 -19.77 -62.11
C ARG A 60 20.19 -20.80 -61.30
N ASP A 61 20.31 -22.04 -61.77
CA ASP A 61 20.89 -23.12 -60.96
C ASP A 61 22.42 -22.98 -60.85
N GLY A 62 22.86 -22.41 -59.71
CA GLY A 62 24.26 -22.39 -59.29
C GLY A 62 25.07 -21.16 -59.73
N ASP A 63 24.46 -20.17 -60.38
CA ASP A 63 25.20 -18.99 -60.84
C ASP A 63 25.47 -18.00 -59.70
N ALA A 64 26.74 -17.95 -59.29
CA ALA A 64 27.24 -17.03 -58.28
C ALA A 64 27.10 -15.55 -58.70
N GLU A 65 27.14 -15.26 -60.01
CA GLU A 65 26.99 -13.91 -60.53
C GLU A 65 25.54 -13.43 -60.42
N LEU A 66 24.56 -14.26 -60.79
CA LEU A 66 23.14 -13.95 -60.59
C LEU A 66 22.83 -13.66 -59.12
N THR A 67 23.37 -14.48 -58.20
CA THR A 67 23.19 -14.28 -56.75
C THR A 67 23.78 -12.94 -56.29
N ARG A 68 24.96 -12.54 -56.79
CA ARG A 68 25.57 -11.24 -56.48
C ARG A 68 24.75 -10.08 -57.04
N VAL A 69 24.28 -10.21 -58.28
CA VAL A 69 23.44 -9.19 -58.92
C VAL A 69 22.13 -9.00 -58.15
N GLU A 70 21.47 -10.07 -57.72
CA GLU A 70 20.27 -9.99 -56.85
C GLU A 70 20.53 -9.18 -55.57
N GLY A 71 21.66 -9.45 -54.90
CA GLY A 71 22.04 -8.72 -53.68
C GLY A 71 22.28 -7.22 -53.94
N LEU A 72 22.95 -6.88 -55.05
CA LEU A 72 23.24 -5.49 -55.43
C LEU A 72 21.97 -4.74 -55.87
N VAL A 73 21.06 -5.40 -56.60
CA VAL A 73 19.74 -4.86 -56.94
C VAL A 73 18.95 -4.53 -55.67
N ALA A 74 18.94 -5.44 -54.69
CA ALA A 74 18.31 -5.20 -53.39
C ALA A 74 18.96 -4.04 -52.62
N GLU A 75 20.30 -3.92 -52.67
CA GLU A 75 21.03 -2.80 -52.06
C GLU A 75 20.64 -1.46 -52.71
N ALA A 76 20.65 -1.38 -54.05
CA ALA A 76 20.26 -0.18 -54.79
C ALA A 76 18.82 0.24 -54.47
N ALA A 77 17.87 -0.72 -54.49
CA ALA A 77 16.46 -0.47 -54.16
C ALA A 77 16.30 0.04 -52.71
N LEU A 78 17.06 -0.51 -51.76
CA LEU A 78 17.05 -0.04 -50.38
C LEU A 78 17.61 1.39 -50.25
N LYS A 79 18.69 1.73 -50.97
CA LYS A 79 19.23 3.10 -50.95
C LYS A 79 18.24 4.12 -51.52
N ILE A 80 17.51 3.77 -52.59
CA ILE A 80 16.40 4.60 -53.12
C ILE A 80 15.30 4.76 -52.06
N ALA A 81 14.90 3.67 -51.39
CA ALA A 81 13.89 3.75 -50.34
C ALA A 81 14.33 4.61 -49.14
N LYS A 82 15.63 4.56 -48.78
CA LYS A 82 16.24 5.40 -47.73
C LYS A 82 16.25 6.89 -48.09
N GLN A 83 16.39 7.24 -49.38
CA GLN A 83 16.30 8.64 -49.81
C GLN A 83 14.88 9.21 -49.62
N ALA A 84 13.85 8.40 -49.86
CA ALA A 84 12.46 8.80 -49.61
C ALA A 84 12.09 8.77 -48.12
N ASP A 85 12.69 7.86 -47.35
CA ASP A 85 12.47 7.63 -45.90
C ASP A 85 11.00 7.58 -45.45
N THR A 86 10.15 6.94 -46.26
CA THR A 86 8.74 6.73 -45.92
C THR A 86 8.43 5.25 -45.76
N ALA A 87 7.45 4.92 -44.91
CA ALA A 87 6.97 3.55 -44.77
C ALA A 87 6.49 2.95 -46.11
N SER A 88 5.87 3.77 -46.97
CA SER A 88 5.43 3.36 -48.30
C SER A 88 6.60 2.97 -49.21
N ALA A 89 7.70 3.75 -49.19
CA ALA A 89 8.89 3.46 -49.99
C ALA A 89 9.55 2.14 -49.59
N TYR A 90 9.73 1.89 -48.29
CA TYR A 90 10.29 0.62 -47.80
C TYR A 90 9.36 -0.57 -48.10
N ALA A 91 8.04 -0.39 -47.94
CA ALA A 91 7.06 -1.43 -48.29
C ALA A 91 7.06 -1.75 -49.79
N LYS A 92 7.16 -0.72 -50.64
CA LYS A 92 7.25 -0.87 -52.11
C LYS A 92 8.52 -1.65 -52.49
N MET A 93 9.66 -1.31 -51.90
CA MET A 93 10.91 -2.05 -52.12
C MET A 93 10.78 -3.52 -51.75
N ARG A 94 10.24 -3.83 -50.55
CA ARG A 94 10.04 -5.22 -50.10
C ARG A 94 9.05 -6.02 -50.96
N LYS A 95 8.12 -5.34 -51.63
CA LYS A 95 7.16 -5.97 -52.56
C LYS A 95 7.76 -6.21 -53.94
N ALA A 96 8.60 -5.28 -54.41
CA ALA A 96 9.21 -5.34 -55.74
C ALA A 96 10.39 -6.31 -55.80
N ILE A 97 11.21 -6.38 -54.76
CA ILE A 97 12.38 -7.26 -54.71
C ILE A 97 11.98 -8.62 -54.11
N PRO A 98 12.24 -9.75 -54.79
CA PRO A 98 12.00 -11.08 -54.22
C PRO A 98 12.89 -11.35 -53.01
N LEU A 99 12.33 -12.01 -51.99
CA LEU A 99 13.09 -12.46 -50.83
C LEU A 99 13.91 -13.70 -51.20
N THR A 100 15.22 -13.52 -51.37
CA THR A 100 16.20 -14.59 -51.60
C THR A 100 17.28 -14.55 -50.51
N LYS A 101 18.17 -15.54 -50.48
CA LYS A 101 19.32 -15.53 -49.55
C LYS A 101 20.22 -14.29 -49.77
N ALA A 102 20.32 -13.81 -51.01
CA ALA A 102 21.12 -12.64 -51.37
C ALA A 102 20.49 -11.31 -50.92
N SER A 103 19.15 -11.22 -50.89
CA SER A 103 18.43 -9.99 -50.52
C SER A 103 17.93 -9.96 -49.06
N GLN A 104 18.10 -11.06 -48.32
CA GLN A 104 17.55 -11.23 -46.97
C GLN A 104 17.96 -10.10 -46.01
N ALA A 105 19.22 -9.67 -46.03
CA ALA A 105 19.72 -8.60 -45.16
C ALA A 105 19.01 -7.27 -45.45
N GLN A 106 18.88 -6.91 -46.72
CA GLN A 106 18.20 -5.69 -47.16
C GLN A 106 16.70 -5.74 -46.85
N HIS A 107 16.04 -6.89 -46.99
CA HIS A 107 14.64 -7.06 -46.58
C HIS A 107 14.43 -6.86 -45.08
N LEU A 108 15.33 -7.38 -44.25
CA LEU A 108 15.26 -7.21 -42.80
C LEU A 108 15.50 -5.76 -42.40
N GLU A 109 16.48 -5.09 -43.02
CA GLU A 109 16.74 -3.67 -42.79
C GLU A 109 15.56 -2.80 -43.26
N ALA A 110 15.03 -3.04 -44.46
CA ALA A 110 13.86 -2.36 -44.99
C ALA A 110 12.65 -2.53 -44.07
N TYR A 111 12.44 -3.72 -43.49
CA TYR A 111 11.36 -3.96 -42.54
C TYR A 111 11.50 -3.17 -41.24
N GLU A 112 12.71 -3.08 -40.69
CA GLU A 112 12.98 -2.25 -39.50
C GLU A 112 12.80 -0.75 -39.80
N LEU A 113 13.22 -0.29 -40.97
CA LEU A 113 13.04 1.10 -41.40
C LEU A 113 11.56 1.42 -41.70
N GLU A 114 10.83 0.51 -42.37
CA GLU A 114 9.38 0.60 -42.57
C GLU A 114 8.66 0.77 -41.23
N ALA A 115 9.02 -0.05 -40.23
CA ALA A 115 8.46 0.04 -38.89
C ALA A 115 8.79 1.37 -38.20
N ARG A 116 10.03 1.88 -38.32
CA ARG A 116 10.40 3.19 -37.74
C ARG A 116 9.63 4.34 -38.39
N ALA A 117 9.59 4.38 -39.72
CA ALA A 117 8.87 5.40 -40.47
C ALA A 117 7.38 5.34 -40.16
N TRP A 118 6.77 4.16 -40.12
CA TRP A 118 5.35 4.01 -39.77
C TRP A 118 5.07 4.48 -38.33
N LEU A 119 5.93 4.12 -37.36
CA LEU A 119 5.79 4.58 -35.99
C LEU A 119 5.84 6.12 -35.91
N ARG A 120 6.80 6.74 -36.59
CA ARG A 120 6.98 8.20 -36.65
C ARG A 120 5.80 8.89 -37.32
N ASP A 121 5.49 8.51 -38.55
CA ASP A 121 4.61 9.26 -39.44
C ASP A 121 3.12 9.02 -39.12
N PHE A 122 2.78 7.83 -38.62
CA PHE A 122 1.40 7.46 -38.34
C PHE A 122 1.10 7.35 -36.84
N ALA A 123 1.79 6.49 -36.11
CA ALA A 123 1.41 6.20 -34.71
C ALA A 123 1.71 7.35 -33.76
N ILE A 124 2.89 7.97 -33.87
CA ILE A 124 3.26 9.13 -33.04
C ILE A 124 2.43 10.35 -33.43
N THR A 125 2.25 10.62 -34.73
CA THR A 125 1.40 11.73 -35.21
C THR A 125 -0.05 11.60 -34.72
N SER A 126 -0.62 10.40 -34.78
CA SER A 126 -1.99 10.16 -34.29
C SER A 126 -2.06 10.19 -32.76
N ASN A 127 -1.00 9.74 -32.09
CA ASN A 127 -0.87 9.62 -30.64
C ASN A 127 -2.09 8.99 -29.93
N THR A 128 -2.64 7.91 -30.48
CA THR A 128 -3.80 7.21 -29.90
C THR A 128 -3.49 5.75 -29.56
N LEU A 129 -4.20 5.18 -28.58
CA LEU A 129 -4.07 3.75 -28.24
C LEU A 129 -4.33 2.83 -29.45
N PRO A 130 -5.37 3.04 -30.29
CA PRO A 130 -5.56 2.23 -31.49
C PRO A 130 -4.37 2.28 -32.46
N ALA A 131 -3.73 3.45 -32.64
CA ALA A 131 -2.60 3.59 -33.54
C ALA A 131 -1.38 2.78 -33.08
N TYR A 132 -1.03 2.83 -31.79
CA TYR A 132 0.08 2.02 -31.24
C TYR A 132 -0.24 0.52 -31.23
N ARG A 133 -1.49 0.13 -31.00
CA ARG A 133 -1.92 -1.28 -31.08
C ARG A 133 -1.86 -1.80 -32.52
N ALA A 134 -2.31 -1.00 -33.49
CA ALA A 134 -2.19 -1.31 -34.91
C ALA A 134 -0.71 -1.47 -35.33
N PHE A 135 0.17 -0.57 -34.84
CA PHE A 135 1.61 -0.69 -35.07
C PHE A 135 2.16 -2.03 -34.59
N ARG A 136 1.90 -2.39 -33.33
CA ARG A 136 2.38 -3.64 -32.74
C ARG A 136 1.87 -4.88 -33.45
N LYS A 137 0.61 -4.85 -33.90
CA LYS A 137 0.02 -5.95 -34.67
C LYS A 137 0.75 -6.13 -36.00
N ARG A 138 1.12 -5.01 -36.65
CA ARG A 138 1.83 -5.01 -37.94
C ARG A 138 3.32 -5.33 -37.80
N TYR A 139 3.99 -4.86 -36.75
CA TYR A 139 5.43 -4.98 -36.55
C TYR A 139 5.82 -5.58 -35.18
N PRO A 140 5.39 -6.81 -34.84
CA PRO A 140 5.52 -7.34 -33.48
C PRO A 140 6.97 -7.61 -33.03
N LYS A 141 7.88 -7.85 -33.98
CA LYS A 141 9.26 -8.30 -33.71
C LYS A 141 10.33 -7.21 -33.88
N THR A 142 9.93 -5.96 -34.17
CA THR A 142 10.89 -4.89 -34.48
C THR A 142 11.40 -4.20 -33.22
N LYS A 143 12.57 -3.55 -33.32
CA LYS A 143 13.07 -2.71 -32.20
C LYS A 143 12.11 -1.57 -31.86
N ALA A 144 11.43 -1.03 -32.88
CA ALA A 144 10.43 0.02 -32.73
C ALA A 144 9.19 -0.44 -31.94
N ALA A 145 8.86 -1.74 -31.92
CA ALA A 145 7.74 -2.29 -31.15
C ALA A 145 7.87 -2.00 -29.65
N ARG A 146 9.08 -2.08 -29.10
CA ARG A 146 9.35 -1.74 -27.70
C ARG A 146 9.06 -0.28 -27.39
N ARG A 147 9.47 0.64 -28.28
CA ARG A 147 9.18 2.08 -28.14
C ARG A 147 7.68 2.35 -28.19
N ALA A 148 6.97 1.74 -29.14
CA ALA A 148 5.51 1.87 -29.25
C ALA A 148 4.78 1.36 -28.00
N ARG A 149 5.25 0.26 -27.39
CA ARG A 149 4.72 -0.23 -26.11
C ARG A 149 4.85 0.79 -24.99
N GLY A 150 5.99 1.46 -24.88
CA GLY A 150 6.20 2.52 -23.88
C GLY A 150 5.24 3.69 -24.06
N LEU A 151 5.00 4.12 -25.31
CA LEU A 151 4.06 5.19 -25.62
C LEU A 151 2.61 4.78 -25.35
N GLU A 152 2.23 3.55 -25.72
CA GLU A 152 0.92 2.99 -25.41
C GLU A 152 0.68 2.95 -23.89
N LEU A 153 1.65 2.46 -23.12
CA LEU A 153 1.57 2.38 -21.65
C LEU A 153 1.35 3.75 -21.03
N ARG A 154 2.11 4.76 -21.47
CA ARG A 154 1.98 6.13 -21.00
C ARG A 154 0.57 6.67 -21.23
N LEU A 155 0.05 6.58 -22.46
CA LEU A 155 -1.30 7.05 -22.79
C LEU A 155 -2.38 6.29 -22.04
N ALA A 156 -2.24 4.97 -21.91
CA ALA A 156 -3.21 4.14 -21.20
C ALA A 156 -3.24 4.51 -19.71
N TYR A 157 -2.08 4.76 -19.10
CA TYR A 157 -2.00 5.23 -17.73
C TYR A 157 -2.56 6.64 -17.57
N GLU A 158 -2.18 7.60 -18.42
CA GLU A 158 -2.70 8.98 -18.39
C GLU A 158 -4.23 8.99 -18.52
N SER A 159 -4.80 8.15 -19.40
CA SER A 159 -6.25 7.97 -19.54
C SER A 159 -6.91 7.34 -18.32
N ALA A 160 -6.27 6.35 -17.68
CA ALA A 160 -6.80 5.73 -16.47
C ALA A 160 -6.73 6.68 -15.25
N SER A 161 -5.65 7.44 -15.15
CA SER A 161 -5.40 8.41 -14.09
C SER A 161 -6.34 9.62 -14.20
N SER A 162 -6.60 10.13 -15.40
CA SER A 162 -7.51 11.27 -15.62
C SER A 162 -8.96 10.94 -15.27
N GLN A 163 -9.40 9.69 -15.45
CA GLN A 163 -10.72 9.24 -15.00
C GLN A 163 -10.85 9.28 -13.48
N GLY A 164 -9.75 9.18 -12.73
CA GLY A 164 -9.75 9.30 -11.27
C GLY A 164 -10.58 8.23 -10.55
N THR A 165 -10.87 7.08 -11.19
CA THR A 165 -11.64 5.99 -10.60
C THR A 165 -10.75 4.77 -10.34
N MET A 166 -11.02 4.04 -9.25
CA MET A 166 -10.31 2.79 -8.96
C MET A 166 -10.48 1.75 -10.08
N LYS A 167 -11.68 1.68 -10.68
CA LYS A 167 -11.98 0.74 -11.76
C LYS A 167 -11.15 1.00 -13.03
N ALA A 168 -10.86 2.26 -13.35
CA ALA A 168 -10.02 2.61 -14.49
C ALA A 168 -8.56 2.19 -14.27
N LEU A 169 -8.03 2.46 -13.07
CA LEU A 169 -6.67 2.10 -12.67
C LEU A 169 -6.48 0.57 -12.59
N ASP A 170 -7.44 -0.14 -12.00
CA ASP A 170 -7.44 -1.60 -11.91
C ASP A 170 -7.43 -2.25 -13.31
N ARG A 171 -8.27 -1.77 -14.24
CA ARG A 171 -8.25 -2.22 -15.64
C ARG A 171 -6.88 -2.02 -16.29
N PHE A 172 -6.25 -0.87 -16.07
CA PHE A 172 -4.90 -0.60 -16.57
C PHE A 172 -3.89 -1.61 -16.00
N ILE A 173 -3.93 -1.84 -14.68
CA ILE A 173 -3.04 -2.78 -13.99
C ILE A 173 -3.20 -4.19 -14.58
N VAL A 174 -4.43 -4.70 -14.64
CA VAL A 174 -4.72 -6.04 -15.14
C VAL A 174 -4.29 -6.19 -16.60
N GLN A 175 -4.57 -5.18 -17.44
CA GLN A 175 -4.27 -5.24 -18.87
C GLN A 175 -2.77 -5.25 -19.17
N TYR A 176 -1.96 -4.50 -18.41
CA TYR A 176 -0.55 -4.26 -18.73
C TYR A 176 0.46 -4.94 -17.80
N ARG A 177 0.03 -5.60 -16.70
CA ARG A 177 0.93 -6.24 -15.71
C ARG A 177 1.95 -7.24 -16.27
N LEU A 178 1.64 -7.88 -17.39
CA LEU A 178 2.53 -8.88 -18.01
C LEU A 178 3.64 -8.24 -18.86
N TRP A 179 3.61 -6.93 -19.08
CA TRP A 179 4.63 -6.26 -19.88
C TRP A 179 5.78 -5.83 -18.98
N PRO A 180 7.03 -6.28 -19.24
CA PRO A 180 8.18 -5.88 -18.44
C PRO A 180 8.33 -4.36 -18.32
N GLU A 181 8.04 -3.64 -19.40
CA GLU A 181 8.11 -2.17 -19.45
C GLU A 181 7.01 -1.46 -18.64
N ALA A 182 5.96 -2.17 -18.22
CA ALA A 182 4.86 -1.60 -17.45
C ALA A 182 5.18 -1.46 -15.97
N LYS A 183 6.19 -2.16 -15.44
CA LYS A 183 6.52 -2.18 -13.99
C LYS A 183 6.46 -0.80 -13.30
N PRO A 184 7.12 0.28 -13.80
CA PRO A 184 7.03 1.59 -13.15
C PRO A 184 5.61 2.19 -13.21
N TRP A 185 4.90 2.00 -14.31
CA TRP A 185 3.52 2.50 -14.49
C TRP A 185 2.52 1.74 -13.62
N ILE A 186 2.72 0.43 -13.42
CA ILE A 186 1.91 -0.38 -12.51
C ILE A 186 2.06 0.12 -11.08
N ALA A 187 3.28 0.40 -10.63
CA ALA A 187 3.51 0.96 -9.30
C ALA A 187 2.83 2.33 -9.12
N GLN A 188 2.92 3.21 -10.12
CA GLN A 188 2.20 4.50 -10.11
C GLN A 188 0.68 4.33 -10.10
N ALA A 189 0.15 3.38 -10.87
CA ALA A 189 -1.28 3.09 -10.90
C ALA A 189 -1.79 2.54 -9.57
N GLN A 190 -1.05 1.62 -8.93
CA GLN A 190 -1.38 1.08 -7.61
C GLN A 190 -1.40 2.18 -6.54
N GLU A 191 -0.42 3.09 -6.57
CA GLU A 191 -0.37 4.24 -5.66
C GLU A 191 -1.56 5.21 -5.90
N ALA A 192 -1.87 5.51 -7.16
CA ALA A 192 -3.02 6.33 -7.51
C ALA A 192 -4.35 5.68 -7.12
N GLU A 193 -4.43 4.36 -7.22
CA GLU A 193 -5.60 3.56 -6.87
C GLU A 193 -5.82 3.58 -5.36
N ALA A 194 -4.76 3.35 -4.57
CA ALA A 194 -4.78 3.45 -3.11
C ALA A 194 -5.17 4.85 -2.65
N LYS A 195 -4.59 5.91 -3.24
CA LYS A 195 -4.96 7.31 -2.96
C LYS A 195 -6.43 7.60 -3.29
N THR A 196 -6.95 7.01 -4.36
CA THR A 196 -8.36 7.19 -4.76
C THR A 196 -9.30 6.45 -3.83
N GLY A 197 -8.99 5.20 -3.46
CA GLY A 197 -9.73 4.45 -2.46
C GLY A 197 -9.75 5.15 -1.10
N TYR A 198 -8.63 5.75 -0.70
CA TYR A 198 -8.53 6.53 0.54
C TYR A 198 -9.49 7.73 0.52
N ARG A 199 -9.50 8.49 -0.59
CA ARG A 199 -10.42 9.63 -0.77
C ARG A 199 -11.89 9.20 -0.73
N GLN A 200 -12.22 8.06 -1.34
CA GLN A 200 -13.59 7.52 -1.28
C GLN A 200 -13.96 7.11 0.15
N ALA A 201 -13.05 6.44 0.86
CA ALA A 201 -13.27 6.04 2.24
C ALA A 201 -13.46 7.24 3.19
N LEU A 202 -12.76 8.36 2.98
CA LEU A 202 -12.92 9.60 3.75
C LEU A 202 -14.34 10.17 3.73
N VAL A 203 -15.04 10.03 2.60
CA VAL A 203 -16.42 10.51 2.48
C VAL A 203 -17.38 9.58 3.23
N THR A 204 -16.97 8.34 3.49
CA THR A 204 -17.77 7.37 4.24
C THR A 204 -17.55 7.49 5.75
N ARG A 205 -18.64 7.41 6.52
CA ARG A 205 -18.60 7.26 7.98
C ARG A 205 -18.77 5.81 8.40
N SER A 206 -18.13 4.88 7.68
CA SER A 206 -18.27 3.44 7.92
C SER A 206 -16.93 2.78 8.26
N VAL A 207 -16.86 2.18 9.45
CA VAL A 207 -15.71 1.38 9.90
C VAL A 207 -15.43 0.22 8.94
N GLU A 208 -16.48 -0.41 8.41
CA GLU A 208 -16.35 -1.55 7.50
C GLU A 208 -15.77 -1.14 6.13
N VAL A 209 -16.12 0.05 5.63
CA VAL A 209 -15.51 0.57 4.39
C VAL A 209 -14.03 0.84 4.59
N TRP A 210 -13.65 1.47 5.72
CA TRP A 210 -12.25 1.70 6.07
C TRP A 210 -11.45 0.42 6.20
N ARG A 211 -12.04 -0.61 6.79
CA ARG A 211 -11.41 -1.91 6.96
C ARG A 211 -11.12 -2.59 5.63
N ARG A 212 -12.13 -2.71 4.76
CA ARG A 212 -11.95 -3.26 3.41
C ARG A 212 -10.91 -2.49 2.61
N PHE A 213 -10.88 -1.17 2.76
CA PHE A 213 -9.85 -0.33 2.17
C PHE A 213 -8.44 -0.69 2.70
N CYS A 214 -8.26 -0.79 4.01
CA CYS A 214 -6.97 -1.13 4.62
C CYS A 214 -6.50 -2.54 4.23
N ASP A 215 -7.41 -3.50 4.17
CA ASP A 215 -7.11 -4.88 3.76
C ASP A 215 -6.69 -4.95 2.28
N ARG A 216 -7.41 -4.24 1.40
CA ARG A 216 -7.09 -4.19 -0.04
C ARG A 216 -5.73 -3.55 -0.32
N PHE A 217 -5.35 -2.53 0.44
CA PHE A 217 -4.13 -1.75 0.22
C PHE A 217 -3.07 -1.98 1.29
N ALA A 218 -3.05 -3.17 1.90
CA ALA A 218 -2.13 -3.52 2.97
C ALA A 218 -0.66 -3.25 2.57
N GLY A 219 0.10 -2.69 3.51
CA GLY A 219 1.51 -2.32 3.30
C GLY A 219 1.74 -0.96 2.64
N THR A 220 0.71 -0.29 2.11
CA THR A 220 0.85 1.06 1.55
C THR A 220 0.87 2.14 2.63
N GLN A 221 1.39 3.32 2.30
CA GLN A 221 1.25 4.49 3.19
C GLN A 221 -0.22 4.90 3.41
N TRP A 222 -1.08 4.65 2.42
CA TRP A 222 -2.49 4.98 2.48
C TRP A 222 -3.26 4.06 3.43
N SER A 223 -2.95 2.77 3.50
CA SER A 223 -3.56 1.87 4.48
C SER A 223 -3.16 2.24 5.91
N LYS A 224 -1.92 2.67 6.15
CA LYS A 224 -1.49 3.18 7.47
C LYS A 224 -2.29 4.42 7.90
N ARG A 225 -2.50 5.37 6.98
CA ARG A 225 -3.38 6.53 7.23
C ARG A 225 -4.83 6.10 7.43
N GLY A 226 -5.31 5.15 6.62
CA GLY A 226 -6.66 4.62 6.71
C GLY A 226 -6.94 3.93 8.05
N ARG A 227 -6.00 3.15 8.57
CA ARG A 227 -6.05 2.52 9.90
C ARG A 227 -6.29 3.55 11.00
N LYS A 228 -5.60 4.69 10.96
CA LYS A 228 -5.81 5.77 11.95
C LYS A 228 -7.24 6.30 11.91
N HIS A 229 -7.79 6.52 10.71
CA HIS A 229 -9.18 6.95 10.56
C HIS A 229 -10.19 5.85 10.98
N GLU A 230 -9.94 4.59 10.62
CA GLU A 230 -10.75 3.44 11.03
C GLU A 230 -10.86 3.39 12.56
N VAL A 231 -9.73 3.46 13.25
CA VAL A 231 -9.64 3.34 14.72
C VAL A 231 -10.37 4.49 15.41
N VAL A 232 -10.16 5.73 14.96
CA VAL A 232 -10.84 6.90 15.52
C VAL A 232 -12.36 6.79 15.36
N LEU A 233 -12.81 6.36 14.17
CA LEU A 233 -14.23 6.17 13.90
C LEU A 233 -14.82 5.00 14.72
N ALA A 234 -14.11 3.87 14.79
CA ALA A 234 -14.51 2.72 15.59
C ALA A 234 -14.58 3.07 17.08
N TRP A 235 -13.65 3.89 17.58
CA TRP A 235 -13.68 4.40 18.94
C TRP A 235 -14.87 5.33 19.16
N THR A 236 -15.15 6.23 18.22
CA THR A 236 -16.31 7.14 18.30
C THR A 236 -17.61 6.35 18.39
N HIS A 237 -17.76 5.26 17.65
CA HIS A 237 -18.91 4.35 17.80
C HIS A 237 -18.89 3.62 19.15
N ALA A 238 -17.73 3.12 19.59
CA ALA A 238 -17.61 2.41 20.86
C ALA A 238 -17.94 3.31 22.08
N GLN A 239 -17.67 4.61 21.98
CA GLN A 239 -18.06 5.60 23.00
C GLN A 239 -19.57 5.76 23.16
N GLN A 240 -20.37 5.34 22.17
CA GLN A 240 -21.83 5.41 22.24
C GLN A 240 -22.43 4.15 22.88
N TYR A 241 -21.67 3.06 23.00
CA TYR A 241 -22.15 1.84 23.64
C TYR A 241 -22.22 1.99 25.16
N SER A 242 -23.35 1.57 25.72
CA SER A 242 -23.52 1.30 27.16
C SER A 242 -23.06 -0.11 27.55
N ASP A 243 -22.83 -0.97 26.56
CA ASP A 243 -22.43 -2.36 26.73
C ASP A 243 -20.90 -2.48 26.85
N VAL A 244 -20.45 -3.01 27.99
CA VAL A 244 -19.04 -3.29 28.30
C VAL A 244 -18.41 -4.20 27.26
N GLU A 245 -19.09 -5.27 26.86
CA GLU A 245 -18.49 -6.29 25.99
C GLU A 245 -18.19 -5.73 24.60
N LYS A 246 -18.97 -4.75 24.13
CA LYS A 246 -18.67 -4.05 22.87
C LYS A 246 -17.42 -3.16 22.97
N VAL A 247 -17.19 -2.50 24.11
CA VAL A 247 -15.96 -1.72 24.33
C VAL A 247 -14.75 -2.65 24.49
N LEU A 248 -14.92 -3.80 25.15
CA LEU A 248 -13.86 -4.80 25.26
C LEU A 248 -13.51 -5.43 23.91
N ALA A 249 -14.50 -5.70 23.05
CA ALA A 249 -14.26 -6.16 21.69
C ALA A 249 -13.45 -5.15 20.86
N PHE A 250 -13.67 -3.84 21.07
CA PHE A 250 -12.83 -2.80 20.49
C PHE A 250 -11.39 -2.90 20.99
N ILE A 251 -11.17 -3.00 22.31
CA ILE A 251 -9.82 -3.11 22.90
C ILE A 251 -9.09 -4.33 22.35
N ALA A 252 -9.71 -5.51 22.41
CA ALA A 252 -9.12 -6.76 21.92
C ALA A 252 -8.71 -6.69 20.45
N ARG A 253 -9.49 -5.96 19.64
CA ARG A 253 -9.20 -5.79 18.21
C ARG A 253 -8.00 -4.90 17.94
N TYR A 254 -7.83 -3.83 18.72
CA TYR A 254 -6.90 -2.74 18.40
C TYR A 254 -5.66 -2.68 19.29
N GLU A 255 -5.61 -3.33 20.46
CA GLU A 255 -4.50 -3.13 21.41
C GLU A 255 -3.14 -3.64 20.92
N HIS A 256 -3.11 -4.65 20.05
CA HIS A 256 -1.87 -5.23 19.52
C HIS A 256 -1.48 -4.68 18.15
N GLN A 257 -2.20 -3.69 17.62
CA GLN A 257 -1.92 -3.14 16.30
C GLN A 257 -0.87 -2.03 16.37
N GLN A 258 0.22 -2.18 15.64
CA GLN A 258 1.36 -1.24 15.64
C GLN A 258 0.99 0.20 15.23
N ASP A 259 -0.04 0.38 14.39
CA ASP A 259 -0.43 1.68 13.85
C ASP A 259 -1.50 2.42 14.70
N VAL A 260 -1.89 1.86 15.85
CA VAL A 260 -2.91 2.43 16.75
C VAL A 260 -2.27 3.35 17.78
N ASP A 261 -2.86 4.54 18.00
CA ASP A 261 -2.47 5.43 19.10
C ASP A 261 -2.81 4.76 20.45
N PRO A 262 -1.82 4.47 21.32
CA PRO A 262 -2.05 3.84 22.62
C PRO A 262 -3.03 4.61 23.51
N ARG A 263 -3.16 5.94 23.32
CA ARG A 263 -4.09 6.78 24.08
C ARG A 263 -5.55 6.39 23.84
N ILE A 264 -5.89 5.94 22.63
CA ILE A 264 -7.26 5.51 22.31
C ILE A 264 -7.60 4.21 23.07
N VAL A 265 -6.66 3.26 23.11
CA VAL A 265 -6.84 2.00 23.86
C VAL A 265 -6.93 2.28 25.36
N SER A 266 -6.09 3.17 25.88
CA SER A 266 -6.12 3.64 27.27
C SER A 266 -7.49 4.24 27.63
N GLN A 267 -8.03 5.14 26.80
CA GLN A 267 -9.37 5.70 27.00
C GLN A 267 -10.47 4.63 26.95
N ALA A 268 -10.35 3.65 26.05
CA ALA A 268 -11.29 2.53 25.96
C ALA A 268 -11.27 1.66 27.23
N ARG A 269 -10.09 1.37 27.78
CA ARG A 269 -9.93 0.63 29.05
C ARG A 269 -10.59 1.35 30.21
N THR A 270 -10.34 2.65 30.36
CA THR A 270 -11.01 3.48 31.38
C THR A 270 -12.52 3.45 31.24
N ARG A 271 -13.04 3.58 30.00
CA ARG A 271 -14.48 3.53 29.73
C ARG A 271 -15.07 2.16 30.08
N ALA A 272 -14.42 1.07 29.66
CA ALA A 272 -14.89 -0.28 29.92
C ALA A 272 -14.98 -0.55 31.44
N ALA A 273 -13.95 -0.18 32.20
CA ALA A 273 -13.96 -0.29 33.66
C ALA A 273 -15.07 0.57 34.29
N GLY A 274 -15.27 1.81 33.80
CA GLY A 274 -16.34 2.69 34.25
C GLY A 274 -17.75 2.12 34.02
N LEU A 275 -18.03 1.62 32.82
CA LEU A 275 -19.30 0.99 32.46
C LEU A 275 -19.55 -0.29 33.27
N ALA A 276 -18.53 -1.15 33.39
CA ALA A 276 -18.62 -2.38 34.17
C ALA A 276 -18.91 -2.06 35.63
N TRP A 277 -18.25 -1.05 36.19
CA TRP A 277 -18.54 -0.59 37.53
C TRP A 277 -19.94 0.00 37.67
N GLN A 278 -20.48 0.68 36.66
CA GLN A 278 -21.84 1.24 36.68
C GLN A 278 -22.94 0.18 36.62
N SER A 279 -22.66 -1.01 36.10
CA SER A 279 -23.63 -2.11 36.10
C SER A 279 -24.02 -2.53 37.53
N SER A 280 -25.33 -2.66 37.78
CA SER A 280 -25.88 -2.90 39.12
C SER A 280 -25.40 -4.21 39.75
N GLY A 281 -25.30 -5.28 38.96
CA GLY A 281 -24.86 -6.59 39.44
C GLY A 281 -23.45 -6.57 40.04
N THR A 282 -22.57 -5.70 39.54
CA THR A 282 -21.18 -5.62 40.00
C THR A 282 -21.05 -5.03 41.41
N ARG A 283 -22.03 -4.27 41.89
CA ARG A 283 -21.95 -3.52 43.16
C ARG A 283 -22.69 -4.15 44.34
N GLN A 284 -23.54 -5.14 44.06
CA GLN A 284 -24.53 -5.64 45.02
C GLN A 284 -23.93 -6.65 46.00
N ASP A 285 -23.07 -7.55 45.54
CA ASP A 285 -22.49 -8.60 46.38
C ASP A 285 -20.97 -8.71 46.26
N GLU A 286 -20.36 -9.44 47.19
CA GLU A 286 -18.92 -9.63 47.26
C GLU A 286 -18.36 -10.37 46.04
N ALA A 287 -19.10 -11.34 45.49
CA ALA A 287 -18.63 -12.14 44.37
C ALA A 287 -18.50 -11.28 43.10
N GLY A 288 -19.52 -10.47 42.80
CA GLY A 288 -19.52 -9.52 41.68
C GLY A 288 -18.38 -8.51 41.76
N VAL A 289 -18.17 -7.91 42.94
CA VAL A 289 -17.07 -6.95 43.15
C VAL A 289 -15.69 -7.62 42.96
N ARG A 290 -15.51 -8.86 43.45
CA ARG A 290 -14.25 -9.61 43.26
C ARG A 290 -13.99 -9.95 41.80
N VAL A 291 -15.02 -10.38 41.07
CA VAL A 291 -14.90 -10.65 39.62
C VAL A 291 -14.49 -9.37 38.88
N PHE A 292 -15.08 -8.23 39.23
CA PHE A 292 -14.70 -6.94 38.67
C PHE A 292 -13.24 -6.59 38.93
N ILE A 293 -12.77 -6.67 40.19
CA ILE A 293 -11.38 -6.35 40.54
C ILE A 293 -10.41 -7.20 39.72
N ARG A 294 -10.61 -8.54 39.70
CA ARG A 294 -9.75 -9.45 38.92
C ARG A 294 -9.72 -9.13 37.43
N ARG A 295 -10.87 -8.71 36.88
CA ARG A 295 -11.00 -8.40 35.44
C ARG A 295 -10.18 -7.16 35.05
N PHE A 296 -10.03 -6.19 35.95
CA PHE A 296 -9.48 -4.87 35.63
C PHE A 296 -8.20 -4.49 36.39
N GLU A 297 -7.74 -5.30 37.35
CA GLU A 297 -6.56 -5.00 38.18
C GLU A 297 -5.26 -4.87 37.37
N SER A 298 -5.16 -5.58 36.24
CA SER A 298 -3.99 -5.51 35.37
C SER A 298 -3.95 -4.24 34.51
N TRP A 299 -4.97 -3.38 34.55
CA TRP A 299 -5.03 -2.15 33.75
C TRP A 299 -4.72 -0.94 34.62
N PRO A 300 -3.54 -0.31 34.46
CA PRO A 300 -3.19 0.90 35.18
C PRO A 300 -4.24 2.01 35.02
N GLU A 301 -4.87 2.08 33.85
CA GLU A 301 -5.93 3.04 33.53
C GLU A 301 -7.20 2.85 34.39
N ALA A 302 -7.43 1.64 34.88
CA ALA A 302 -8.59 1.30 35.70
C ALA A 302 -8.34 1.49 37.21
N ALA A 303 -7.12 1.87 37.64
CA ALA A 303 -6.71 1.90 39.04
C ALA A 303 -7.68 2.67 39.96
N SER A 304 -8.19 3.82 39.52
CA SER A 304 -9.16 4.61 40.31
C SER A 304 -10.50 3.89 40.51
N VAL A 305 -10.98 3.16 39.50
CA VAL A 305 -12.25 2.42 39.60
C VAL A 305 -12.06 1.13 40.38
N VAL A 306 -10.92 0.46 40.22
CA VAL A 306 -10.52 -0.70 41.01
C VAL A 306 -10.41 -0.33 42.49
N ALA A 307 -9.81 0.81 42.84
CA ALA A 307 -9.76 1.30 44.23
C ALA A 307 -11.17 1.48 44.82
N LYS A 308 -12.11 2.06 44.07
CA LYS A 308 -13.51 2.18 44.50
C LYS A 308 -14.18 0.83 44.73
N ALA A 309 -13.93 -0.13 43.84
CA ALA A 309 -14.43 -1.50 43.97
C ALA A 309 -13.87 -2.19 45.22
N THR A 310 -12.58 -2.02 45.46
CA THR A 310 -11.89 -2.53 46.65
C THR A 310 -12.47 -1.95 47.95
N THR A 311 -12.72 -0.64 48.02
CA THR A 311 -13.40 -0.03 49.17
C THR A 311 -14.83 -0.58 49.35
N ARG A 312 -15.56 -0.80 48.26
CA ARG A 312 -16.91 -1.41 48.32
C ARG A 312 -16.87 -2.84 48.84
N LEU A 313 -15.90 -3.64 48.40
CA LEU A 313 -15.69 -5.01 48.89
C LEU A 313 -15.44 -5.01 50.40
N ALA A 314 -14.58 -4.11 50.88
CA ALA A 314 -14.33 -3.94 52.31
C ALA A 314 -15.62 -3.58 53.08
N ALA A 315 -16.44 -2.69 52.52
CA ALA A 315 -17.72 -2.29 53.13
C ALA A 315 -18.71 -3.46 53.21
N LEU A 316 -18.85 -4.26 52.15
CA LEU A 316 -19.71 -5.45 52.13
C LEU A 316 -19.29 -6.46 53.20
N ARG A 317 -17.98 -6.70 53.32
CA ARG A 317 -17.43 -7.59 54.37
C ARG A 317 -17.65 -7.04 55.77
N LEU A 318 -17.60 -5.71 55.94
CA LEU A 318 -17.90 -5.09 57.23
C LEU A 318 -19.37 -5.27 57.59
N THR A 319 -20.28 -5.09 56.63
CA THR A 319 -21.71 -5.38 56.83
C THR A 319 -21.93 -6.85 57.20
N ALA A 320 -21.27 -7.79 56.53
CA ALA A 320 -21.35 -9.21 56.91
C ALA A 320 -20.85 -9.47 58.35
N ALA A 321 -19.74 -8.87 58.75
CA ALA A 321 -19.22 -8.97 60.11
C ALA A 321 -20.17 -8.33 61.16
N GLN A 322 -20.81 -7.21 60.81
CA GLN A 322 -21.85 -6.57 61.63
C GLN A 322 -23.06 -7.50 61.82
N THR A 323 -23.53 -8.12 60.74
CA THR A 323 -24.67 -9.05 60.80
C THR A 323 -24.36 -10.28 61.66
N GLN A 324 -23.11 -10.75 61.66
CA GLN A 324 -22.68 -11.83 62.58
C GLN A 324 -22.66 -11.38 64.05
N GLY A 325 -22.54 -10.08 64.33
CA GLY A 325 -22.63 -9.52 65.68
C GLY A 325 -21.51 -9.96 66.64
N SER A 326 -20.44 -10.58 66.15
CA SER A 326 -19.36 -11.11 66.98
C SER A 326 -18.13 -10.19 67.01
N VAL A 327 -17.51 -10.09 68.18
CA VAL A 327 -16.23 -9.39 68.40
C VAL A 327 -15.15 -9.94 67.46
N GLN A 328 -15.11 -11.27 67.32
CA GLN A 328 -14.12 -11.97 66.49
C GLN A 328 -14.25 -11.64 64.99
N ALA A 329 -15.48 -11.51 64.46
CA ALA A 329 -15.68 -11.14 63.05
C ALA A 329 -15.17 -9.73 62.75
N LEU A 330 -15.41 -8.77 63.66
CA LEU A 330 -14.92 -7.40 63.52
C LEU A 330 -13.41 -7.29 63.74
N ASP A 331 -12.83 -8.05 64.66
CA ASP A 331 -11.37 -8.13 64.84
C ASP A 331 -10.68 -8.65 63.58
N ASN A 332 -11.17 -9.78 63.03
CA ASN A 332 -10.64 -10.36 61.80
C ASN A 332 -10.73 -9.36 60.64
N TRP A 333 -11.86 -8.66 60.52
CA TRP A 333 -12.02 -7.62 59.50
C TRP A 333 -11.01 -6.48 59.70
N LEU A 334 -10.83 -5.99 60.94
CA LEU A 334 -9.89 -4.91 61.25
C LEU A 334 -8.44 -5.31 60.98
N GLN A 335 -8.03 -6.54 61.30
CA GLN A 335 -6.68 -7.03 61.02
C GLN A 335 -6.38 -6.98 59.51
N LEU A 336 -7.33 -7.40 58.67
CA LEU A 336 -7.18 -7.42 57.22
C LEU A 336 -7.13 -6.02 56.58
N HIS A 337 -7.80 -5.02 57.17
CA HIS A 337 -8.00 -3.71 56.55
C HIS A 337 -7.28 -2.57 57.26
N ARG A 338 -6.54 -2.83 58.34
CA ARG A 338 -5.87 -1.81 59.17
C ARG A 338 -4.92 -0.91 58.37
N GLN A 339 -4.25 -1.47 57.38
CA GLN A 339 -3.22 -0.78 56.60
C GLN A 339 -3.76 -0.16 55.31
N TRP A 340 -5.06 -0.25 55.01
CA TRP A 340 -5.62 0.30 53.77
C TRP A 340 -6.02 1.76 53.93
N PRO A 341 -5.30 2.73 53.32
CA PRO A 341 -5.63 4.14 53.45
C PRO A 341 -7.03 4.45 52.92
N GLU A 342 -7.42 3.83 51.81
CA GLU A 342 -8.72 4.03 51.16
C GLU A 342 -9.91 3.50 52.00
N ALA A 343 -9.63 2.64 53.00
CA ALA A 343 -10.64 2.09 53.91
C ALA A 343 -10.64 2.77 55.29
N ALA A 344 -9.88 3.85 55.51
CA ALA A 344 -9.74 4.49 56.82
C ALA A 344 -11.09 4.87 57.47
N GLY A 345 -12.08 5.30 56.66
CA GLY A 345 -13.45 5.55 57.13
C GLY A 345 -14.13 4.29 57.66
N LEU A 346 -14.03 3.18 56.93
CA LEU A 346 -14.59 1.88 57.33
C LEU A 346 -13.87 1.30 58.54
N VAL A 347 -12.55 1.48 58.65
CA VAL A 347 -11.76 1.08 59.83
C VAL A 347 -12.27 1.78 61.08
N ARG A 348 -12.45 3.11 61.05
CA ARG A 348 -13.03 3.85 62.19
C ARG A 348 -14.44 3.34 62.54
N GLN A 349 -15.27 3.07 61.53
CA GLN A 349 -16.62 2.52 61.76
C GLN A 349 -16.56 1.14 62.44
N ALA A 350 -15.74 0.23 61.93
CA ALA A 350 -15.55 -1.11 62.49
C ALA A 350 -15.03 -1.05 63.93
N ARG A 351 -14.08 -0.14 64.23
CA ARG A 351 -13.58 0.07 65.60
C ARG A 351 -14.68 0.49 66.56
N ARG A 352 -15.49 1.49 66.20
CA ARG A 352 -16.63 1.94 67.03
C ARG A 352 -17.60 0.81 67.33
N LEU A 353 -17.91 -0.02 66.34
CA LEU A 353 -18.82 -1.15 66.50
C LEU A 353 -18.22 -2.24 67.40
N LEU A 354 -16.95 -2.55 67.22
CA LEU A 354 -16.23 -3.51 68.06
C LEU A 354 -16.22 -3.07 69.52
N VAL A 355 -15.92 -1.80 69.79
CA VAL A 355 -15.98 -1.22 71.14
C VAL A 355 -17.39 -1.35 71.71
N LYS A 356 -18.42 -0.96 70.95
CA LYS A 356 -19.82 -1.02 71.41
C LYS A 356 -20.24 -2.44 71.77
N ILE A 357 -20.00 -3.41 70.89
CA ILE A 357 -20.37 -4.82 71.12
C ILE A 357 -19.59 -5.39 72.30
N SER A 358 -18.28 -5.13 72.38
CA SER A 358 -17.43 -5.62 73.48
C SER A 358 -17.89 -5.04 74.83
N PHE A 359 -18.25 -3.77 74.88
CA PHE A 359 -18.82 -3.15 76.08
C PHE A 359 -20.14 -3.79 76.48
N THR A 360 -21.05 -4.01 75.53
CA THR A 360 -22.34 -4.68 75.80
C THR A 360 -22.12 -6.09 76.36
N GLN A 361 -21.16 -6.84 75.82
CA GLN A 361 -20.81 -8.18 76.32
C GLN A 361 -20.16 -8.14 77.71
N ALA A 362 -19.26 -7.19 77.98
CA ALA A 362 -18.65 -7.02 79.30
C ALA A 362 -19.71 -6.67 80.35
N LYS A 363 -20.61 -5.73 80.01
CA LYS A 363 -21.73 -5.34 80.86
C LYS A 363 -22.69 -6.49 81.13
N SER A 364 -23.02 -7.31 80.12
CA SER A 364 -23.97 -8.42 80.29
C SER A 364 -23.40 -9.58 81.10
N LYS A 365 -22.09 -9.82 81.06
CA LYS A 365 -21.43 -10.82 81.91
C LYS A 365 -21.44 -10.44 83.39
N GLY A 366 -21.45 -9.13 83.69
CA GLY A 366 -21.41 -8.62 85.05
C GLY A 366 -20.06 -8.85 85.76
N GLY A 367 -19.87 -8.17 86.87
CA GLY A 367 -18.65 -8.28 87.69
C GLY A 367 -17.48 -7.38 87.22
N ARG A 368 -16.49 -7.23 88.11
CA ARG A 368 -15.35 -6.32 87.90
C ARG A 368 -14.40 -6.78 86.79
N GLY A 369 -14.15 -8.08 86.66
CA GLY A 369 -13.21 -8.63 85.67
C GLY A 369 -13.53 -8.23 84.22
N PRO A 370 -14.73 -8.55 83.69
CA PRO A 370 -15.09 -8.26 82.30
C PRO A 370 -15.04 -6.77 81.92
N LEU A 371 -15.42 -5.87 82.85
CA LEU A 371 -15.35 -4.43 82.61
C LEU A 371 -13.91 -3.90 82.64
N GLN A 372 -13.06 -4.45 83.51
CA GLN A 372 -11.63 -4.12 83.53
C GLN A 372 -10.94 -4.57 82.24
N ASP A 373 -11.19 -5.80 81.79
CA ASP A 373 -10.67 -6.33 80.51
C ASP A 373 -11.08 -5.45 79.32
N PHE A 374 -12.32 -4.94 79.32
CA PHE A 374 -12.79 -4.00 78.31
C PHE A 374 -12.00 -2.69 78.32
N ILE A 375 -11.79 -2.09 79.50
CA ILE A 375 -11.04 -0.83 79.64
C ILE A 375 -9.60 -1.02 79.15
N ASP A 376 -8.96 -2.12 79.53
CA ASP A 376 -7.58 -2.40 79.20
C ASP A 376 -7.39 -2.66 77.71
N ARG A 377 -8.28 -3.45 77.09
CA ARG A 377 -8.24 -3.74 75.66
C ARG A 377 -8.34 -2.49 74.77
N PHE A 378 -9.19 -1.54 75.15
CA PHE A 378 -9.47 -0.35 74.33
C PHE A 378 -8.81 0.93 74.86
N ARG A 379 -7.75 0.79 75.67
CA ARG A 379 -7.08 1.91 76.34
C ARG A 379 -6.57 2.98 75.37
N ASP A 380 -6.04 2.56 74.22
CA ASP A 380 -5.43 3.47 73.26
C ASP A 380 -6.37 3.82 72.09
N TRP A 381 -7.63 3.40 72.18
CA TRP A 381 -8.59 3.61 71.10
C TRP A 381 -9.38 4.88 71.37
N PRO A 382 -9.25 5.92 70.51
CA PRO A 382 -10.02 7.15 70.67
C PRO A 382 -11.53 6.88 70.55
N GLU A 383 -11.91 5.89 69.72
CA GLU A 383 -13.30 5.46 69.58
C GLU A 383 -13.92 4.88 70.86
N ALA A 384 -13.11 4.55 71.86
CA ALA A 384 -13.57 3.95 73.13
C ALA A 384 -13.58 4.91 74.32
N ALA A 385 -13.18 6.18 74.15
CA ALA A 385 -13.01 7.12 75.27
C ALA A 385 -14.27 7.24 76.14
N GLU A 386 -15.44 7.47 75.53
CA GLU A 386 -16.71 7.63 76.25
C GLU A 386 -17.13 6.36 76.98
N LEU A 387 -17.12 5.21 76.29
CA LEU A 387 -17.54 3.94 76.88
C LEU A 387 -16.59 3.44 77.97
N ARG A 388 -15.31 3.80 77.92
CA ARG A 388 -14.37 3.53 79.02
C ARG A 388 -14.73 4.30 80.27
N VAL A 389 -15.08 5.59 80.17
CA VAL A 389 -15.54 6.38 81.33
C VAL A 389 -16.78 5.74 81.96
N VAL A 390 -17.73 5.28 81.13
CA VAL A 390 -18.93 4.58 81.62
C VAL A 390 -18.56 3.26 82.30
N ALA A 391 -17.69 2.45 81.70
CA ALA A 391 -17.22 1.20 82.29
C ALA A 391 -16.50 1.42 83.63
N THR A 392 -15.66 2.46 83.74
CA THR A 392 -14.96 2.81 84.98
C THR A 392 -15.93 3.19 86.09
N ARG A 393 -17.01 3.93 85.79
CA ARG A 393 -18.04 4.23 86.79
C ARG A 393 -18.75 2.97 87.25
N LEU A 394 -19.18 2.11 86.32
CA LEU A 394 -19.81 0.83 86.65
C LEU A 394 -18.90 -0.07 87.50
N LEU A 395 -17.58 0.00 87.32
CA LEU A 395 -16.62 -0.74 88.14
C LEU A 395 -16.52 -0.24 89.60
N LEU A 396 -16.73 1.06 89.82
CA LEU A 396 -16.74 1.65 91.16
C LEU A 396 -18.02 1.32 91.93
N ASP A 397 -19.12 1.10 91.21
CA ASP A 397 -20.44 0.77 91.76
C ASP A 397 -20.62 -0.73 92.06
N LEU A 398 -19.75 -1.60 91.53
CA LEU A 398 -19.67 -3.05 91.79
C LEU A 398 -18.69 -3.35 92.91
#